data_AF-A0A8J3LFY3-F1
#
_entry.id   AF-A0A8J3LFY3-F1
#
_cell.length_a   1.000
_cell.length_b   1.000
_cell.length_c   1.000
_cell.angle_alpha   90.00
_cell.angle_beta   90.00
_cell.angle_gamma   90.00
#
_symmetry.space_group_name_H-M   'P 1'
#
loop_
_entity.id
_entity.type
_entity.pdbx_description
1 polymer ?
#
loop_
_entity_poly.entity_id
_entity_poly.type
_entity_poly.pdbx_seq_one_letter_code
_entity_poly.pdbx_strand_id
1 'polypeptide(L)'
;MALAHSKRTVVKLDGDDLSAFTNTSNFEKNGDEHDVTTYGKDAHVVAGGLLGGSATMGGFYDTAVGGPRAIIEPLVGTVVEFIRQPEGTGSTKPQDKVDVLVKKYTESNPVADYVTWSCDMTFSDTIDSTAQSA
;
A
#
# COMPACT_ATOMS: atom_id res chain seq x y z
N MET A 1 -22.30 -11.31 -9.55
CA MET A 1 -20.96 -10.71 -9.44
C MET A 1 -21.13 -9.20 -9.46
N ALA A 2 -20.76 -8.51 -8.39
CA ALA A 2 -20.79 -7.05 -8.33
C ALA A 2 -19.35 -6.54 -8.55
N LEU A 3 -19.17 -5.66 -9.53
CA LEU A 3 -17.89 -5.00 -9.78
C LEU A 3 -17.78 -3.80 -8.83
N ALA A 4 -16.74 -3.75 -8.01
CA ALA A 4 -16.43 -2.59 -7.18
C ALA A 4 -15.62 -1.56 -8.00
N HIS A 5 -16.04 -0.30 -7.96
CA HIS A 5 -15.35 0.78 -8.66
C HIS A 5 -14.25 1.38 -7.78
N SER A 6 -13.04 1.56 -8.32
CA SER A 6 -11.86 2.03 -7.57
C SER A 6 -12.04 3.37 -6.86
N LYS A 7 -12.98 4.21 -7.32
CA LYS A 7 -13.41 5.46 -6.64
C LYS A 7 -13.92 5.27 -5.20
N ARG A 8 -14.28 4.04 -4.82
CA ARG A 8 -14.71 3.70 -3.46
C ARG A 8 -13.54 3.33 -2.55
N THR A 9 -12.33 3.23 -3.10
CA THR A 9 -11.12 2.88 -2.35
C THR A 9 -10.80 4.00 -1.37
N VAL A 10 -10.64 3.63 -0.10
CA VAL A 10 -10.12 4.52 0.93
C VAL A 10 -8.68 4.11 1.22
N VAL A 11 -7.78 5.11 1.25
CA VAL A 11 -6.35 4.93 1.52
C VAL A 11 -5.97 5.86 2.66
N LYS A 12 -5.42 5.29 3.73
CA LYS A 12 -4.96 6.04 4.90
C LYS A 12 -3.51 5.71 5.23
N LEU A 13 -2.78 6.72 5.68
CA LEU A 13 -1.41 6.61 6.16
C LEU A 13 -1.31 7.31 7.51
N ASP A 14 -0.76 6.62 8.52
CA ASP A 14 -0.62 7.14 9.89
C ASP A 14 -1.96 7.64 10.50
N GLY A 15 -3.08 7.04 10.07
CA GLY A 15 -4.43 7.44 10.47
C GLY A 15 -5.05 8.58 9.66
N ASP A 16 -4.28 9.32 8.87
CA ASP A 16 -4.76 10.39 8.00
C ASP A 16 -5.36 9.86 6.69
N ASP A 17 -6.48 10.42 6.27
CA ASP A 17 -7.16 10.03 5.02
C ASP A 17 -6.59 10.80 3.83
N LEU A 18 -5.91 10.08 2.95
CA LEU A 18 -5.29 10.61 1.72
C LEU A 18 -6.11 10.27 0.47
N SER A 19 -7.29 9.67 0.62
CA SER A 19 -8.10 9.19 -0.51
C SER A 19 -8.53 10.31 -1.46
N ALA A 20 -8.78 11.51 -0.95
CA ALA A 20 -9.15 12.68 -1.77
C ALA A 20 -8.05 13.11 -2.74
N PHE A 21 -6.79 12.82 -2.40
CA PHE A 21 -5.61 13.25 -3.17
C PHE A 21 -4.96 12.10 -3.94
N THR A 22 -5.36 10.85 -3.67
CA THR A 22 -4.77 9.64 -4.25
C THR A 22 -5.55 9.22 -5.49
N ASN A 23 -4.87 9.15 -6.63
CA ASN A 23 -5.46 8.64 -7.88
C ASN A 23 -5.06 7.18 -8.17
N THR A 24 -3.96 6.72 -7.56
CA THR A 24 -3.39 5.40 -7.78
C THR A 24 -2.91 4.83 -6.44
N SER A 25 -3.28 3.57 -6.18
CA SER A 25 -2.75 2.81 -5.05
C SER A 25 -2.50 1.37 -5.49
N ASN A 26 -1.26 0.92 -5.37
CA ASN A 26 -0.87 -0.46 -5.61
C ASN A 26 -0.49 -1.13 -4.28
N PHE A 27 -0.87 -2.39 -4.13
CA PHE A 27 -0.56 -3.20 -2.97
C PHE A 27 -0.08 -4.56 -3.45
N GLU A 28 1.22 -4.80 -3.35
CA GLU A 28 1.87 -5.99 -3.83
C GLU A 28 2.35 -6.82 -2.63
N LYS A 29 1.78 -8.01 -2.45
CA LYS A 29 2.21 -9.00 -1.46
C LYS A 29 3.11 -10.02 -2.16
N ASN A 30 4.27 -10.30 -1.61
CA ASN A 30 5.12 -11.40 -2.02
C ASN A 30 5.45 -12.30 -0.82
N GLY A 31 5.65 -13.59 -1.06
CA GLY A 31 6.18 -14.52 -0.08
C GLY A 31 7.60 -14.90 -0.48
N ASP A 32 8.49 -15.01 0.49
CA ASP A 32 9.80 -15.62 0.26
C ASP A 32 9.65 -17.14 0.04
N GLU A 33 10.57 -17.75 -0.69
CA GLU A 33 10.58 -19.18 -0.98
C GLU A 33 11.78 -19.85 -0.31
N HIS A 34 11.52 -20.84 0.53
CA HIS A 34 12.55 -21.65 1.17
C HIS A 34 12.68 -22.98 0.43
N ASP A 35 13.81 -23.20 -0.23
CA ASP A 35 14.08 -24.47 -0.91
C ASP A 35 14.36 -25.59 0.12
N VAL A 36 13.54 -26.64 0.10
CA VAL A 36 13.63 -27.83 0.94
C VAL A 36 13.89 -29.09 0.12
N THR A 37 14.48 -28.96 -1.06
CA THR A 37 14.72 -30.07 -1.98
C THR A 37 15.67 -31.10 -1.37
N THR A 38 15.20 -32.35 -1.28
CA THR A 38 15.98 -33.50 -0.82
C THR A 38 16.34 -34.44 -1.98
N TYR A 39 17.30 -35.35 -1.78
CA TYR A 39 17.66 -36.36 -2.78
C TYR A 39 16.45 -37.19 -3.26
N GLY A 40 16.44 -37.53 -4.55
CA GLY A 40 15.38 -38.34 -5.18
C GLY A 40 14.19 -37.52 -5.70
N LYS A 41 14.31 -36.21 -5.82
CA LYS A 41 13.30 -35.33 -6.42
C LYS A 41 13.70 -34.94 -7.85
N ASP A 42 12.71 -34.91 -8.74
CA ASP A 42 12.89 -34.54 -10.15
C ASP A 42 12.80 -33.02 -10.38
N ALA A 43 12.35 -32.25 -9.39
CA ALA A 43 12.22 -30.79 -9.43
C ALA A 43 12.37 -30.18 -8.03
N HIS A 44 12.56 -28.85 -7.97
CA HIS A 44 12.68 -28.10 -6.72
C HIS A 44 11.41 -28.20 -5.88
N VAL A 45 11.57 -28.50 -4.60
CA VAL A 45 10.51 -28.50 -3.59
C VAL A 45 10.70 -27.27 -2.72
N VAL A 46 9.76 -26.34 -2.77
CA VAL A 46 9.80 -25.08 -2.00
C VAL A 46 8.76 -25.08 -0.87
N ALA A 47 9.12 -24.47 0.26
CA ALA A 47 8.26 -24.17 1.39
C ALA A 47 8.11 -22.64 1.52
N GLY A 48 6.97 -22.16 2.01
CA GLY A 48 6.73 -20.72 2.17
C GLY A 48 7.58 -20.10 3.27
N GLY A 49 8.27 -19.01 2.95
CA GLY A 49 9.06 -18.18 3.86
C GLY A 49 8.28 -16.95 4.37
N LEU A 50 9.01 -15.91 4.76
CA LEU A 50 8.41 -14.68 5.32
C LEU A 50 7.58 -13.95 4.26
N LEU A 51 6.48 -13.35 4.70
CA LEU A 51 5.68 -12.46 3.87
C LEU A 51 6.35 -11.09 3.81
N GLY A 52 6.44 -10.56 2.60
CA GLY A 52 6.92 -9.22 2.31
C GLY A 52 5.95 -8.51 1.37
N GLY A 53 6.36 -7.32 0.95
CA GLY A 53 5.67 -6.63 -0.10
C GLY A 53 6.04 -5.16 -0.18
N SER A 54 5.43 -4.51 -1.16
CA SER A 54 5.51 -3.07 -1.32
C SER A 54 4.14 -2.50 -1.57
N ALA A 55 3.92 -1.28 -1.09
CA ALA A 55 2.77 -0.49 -1.48
C ALA A 55 3.29 0.80 -2.11
N THR A 56 2.64 1.20 -3.19
CA THR A 56 2.90 2.49 -3.81
C THR A 56 1.61 3.26 -3.90
N MET A 57 1.68 4.56 -3.66
CA MET A 57 0.53 5.46 -3.81
C MET A 57 0.98 6.74 -4.49
N GLY A 58 0.10 7.30 -5.31
CA GLY A 58 0.38 8.51 -6.03
C GLY A 58 -0.89 9.30 -6.29
N GLY A 59 -0.71 10.58 -6.60
CA GLY A 59 -1.81 11.49 -6.59
C GLY A 59 -1.48 12.91 -7.02
N PHE A 60 -2.48 13.78 -6.86
CA PHE A 60 -2.37 15.20 -7.12
C PHE A 60 -2.00 15.93 -5.84
N TYR A 61 -1.16 16.95 -5.98
CA TYR A 61 -0.75 17.81 -4.88
C TYR A 61 -1.89 18.75 -4.48
N ASP A 62 -2.04 18.97 -3.18
CA ASP A 62 -2.97 19.94 -2.62
C ASP A 62 -2.21 20.95 -1.73
N THR A 63 -2.58 22.22 -1.84
CA THR A 63 -1.90 23.35 -1.16
C THR A 63 -2.50 23.68 0.21
N ALA A 64 -3.54 22.98 0.64
CA ALA A 64 -4.18 23.19 1.94
C ALA A 64 -3.32 22.67 3.10
N VAL A 65 -3.60 23.19 4.30
CA VAL A 65 -3.04 22.70 5.55
C VAL A 65 -3.60 21.29 5.79
N GLY A 66 -2.75 20.27 5.63
CA GLY A 66 -3.16 18.86 5.61
C GLY A 66 -3.05 18.20 4.23
N GLY A 67 -2.43 18.87 3.25
CA GLY A 67 -2.14 18.26 1.95
C GLY A 67 -1.12 17.09 2.05
N PRO A 68 -0.97 16.29 0.96
CA PRO A 68 -0.16 15.08 0.94
C PRO A 68 1.28 15.29 1.39
N ARG A 69 1.88 16.44 1.06
CA ARG A 69 3.24 16.79 1.48
C ARG A 69 3.37 16.93 2.99
N ALA A 70 2.45 17.66 3.61
CA ALA A 70 2.50 17.93 5.05
C ALA A 70 2.38 16.64 5.89
N ILE A 71 1.70 15.63 5.34
CA ILE A 71 1.49 14.33 5.98
C ILE A 71 2.64 13.37 5.64
N ILE A 72 3.02 13.22 4.36
CA ILE A 72 3.93 12.14 3.92
C ILE A 72 5.41 12.52 4.09
N GLU A 73 5.79 13.77 3.83
CA GLU A 73 7.19 14.23 3.93
C GLU A 73 7.82 14.00 5.33
N PRO A 74 7.14 14.29 6.46
CA PRO A 74 7.72 14.00 7.78
C PRO A 74 7.78 12.51 8.12
N LEU A 75 7.01 11.67 7.44
CA LEU A 75 6.96 10.22 7.69
C LEU A 75 8.05 9.45 6.93
N VAL A 76 8.78 10.10 6.01
CA VAL A 76 9.87 9.46 5.27
C VAL A 76 10.94 8.92 6.24
N GLY A 77 11.24 7.62 6.12
CA GLY A 77 12.17 6.92 6.99
C GLY A 77 11.56 6.40 8.31
N THR A 78 10.26 6.60 8.53
CA THR A 78 9.53 6.07 9.69
C THR A 78 8.60 4.92 9.30
N VAL A 79 8.35 4.03 10.27
CA VAL A 79 7.36 2.95 10.12
C VAL A 79 6.03 3.47 10.63
N VAL A 80 5.03 3.45 9.77
CA VAL A 80 3.67 3.94 10.05
C VAL A 80 2.63 2.96 9.55
N GLU A 81 1.43 3.05 10.09
CA GLU A 81 0.31 2.21 9.69
C GLU A 81 -0.23 2.65 8.32
N PHE A 82 -0.36 1.70 7.40
CA PHE A 82 -1.03 1.88 6.11
C PHE A 82 -2.32 1.06 6.06
N ILE A 83 -3.43 1.71 5.74
CA ILE A 83 -4.74 1.07 5.58
C ILE A 83 -5.24 1.29 4.16
N ARG A 84 -5.57 0.20 3.47
CA ARG A 84 -6.24 0.20 2.15
C ARG A 84 -7.55 -0.56 2.22
N GLN A 85 -8.64 0.11 1.84
CA GLN A 85 -9.99 -0.45 1.83
C GLN A 85 -10.59 -0.34 0.42
N PRO A 86 -10.41 -1.34 -0.46
CA PRO A 86 -10.79 -1.25 -1.88
C PRO A 86 -12.30 -1.11 -2.12
N GLU A 87 -13.16 -1.54 -1.19
CA GLU A 87 -14.62 -1.40 -1.29
C GLU A 87 -15.19 -0.29 -0.37
N GLY A 88 -14.31 0.48 0.26
CA GLY A 88 -14.63 1.54 1.22
C GLY A 88 -14.78 1.04 2.66
N THR A 89 -15.19 1.94 3.56
CA THR A 89 -15.33 1.65 4.99
C THR A 89 -16.57 0.77 5.26
N GLY A 90 -16.39 -0.33 6.01
CA GLY A 90 -17.47 -1.23 6.41
C GLY A 90 -16.94 -2.52 7.03
N SER A 91 -17.61 -3.04 8.06
CA SER A 91 -17.14 -4.20 8.84
C SER A 91 -17.13 -5.54 8.08
N THR A 92 -17.84 -5.62 6.95
CA THR A 92 -17.87 -6.81 6.07
C THR A 92 -17.02 -6.64 4.82
N LYS A 93 -16.35 -5.49 4.68
CA LYS A 93 -15.62 -5.11 3.48
C LYS A 93 -14.13 -5.43 3.64
N PRO A 94 -13.46 -5.76 2.52
CA PRO A 94 -12.03 -6.04 2.55
C PRO A 94 -11.23 -4.84 3.08
N GLN A 95 -10.29 -5.14 3.97
CA GLN A 95 -9.36 -4.17 4.53
C GLN A 95 -7.97 -4.80 4.61
N ASP A 96 -6.99 -4.14 4.00
CA ASP A 96 -5.58 -4.45 4.17
C ASP A 96 -4.98 -3.40 5.11
N LYS A 97 -4.49 -3.85 6.27
CA LYS A 97 -3.81 -3.06 7.28
C LYS A 97 -2.39 -3.61 7.44
N VAL A 98 -1.38 -2.77 7.29
CA VAL A 98 0.01 -3.20 7.38
C VAL A 98 0.89 -2.06 7.87
N ASP A 99 1.89 -2.37 8.67
CA ASP A 99 2.92 -1.39 9.04
C ASP A 99 3.89 -1.24 7.87
N VAL A 100 4.15 -0.01 7.45
CA VAL A 100 4.99 0.27 6.28
C VAL A 100 6.07 1.28 6.59
N LEU A 101 7.28 1.00 6.13
CA LEU A 101 8.35 1.98 6.07
C LEU A 101 8.14 2.86 4.84
N VAL A 102 7.97 4.16 5.04
CA VAL A 102 7.96 5.14 3.95
C VAL A 102 9.39 5.30 3.43
N LYS A 103 9.71 4.68 2.30
CA LYS A 103 11.08 4.66 1.75
C LYS A 103 11.41 5.92 0.98
N LYS A 104 10.45 6.40 0.18
CA LYS A 104 10.69 7.49 -0.75
C LYS A 104 9.40 8.27 -0.99
N TYR A 105 9.54 9.59 -0.99
CA TYR A 105 8.52 10.51 -1.46
C TYR A 105 9.11 11.32 -2.62
N THR A 106 8.38 11.40 -3.74
CA THR A 106 8.78 12.15 -4.94
C THR A 106 7.68 13.12 -5.32
N GLU A 107 8.04 14.36 -5.59
CA GLU A 107 7.15 15.38 -6.15
C GLU A 107 7.62 15.74 -7.56
N SER A 108 6.67 15.95 -8.48
CA SER A 108 6.93 16.38 -9.85
C SER A 108 6.11 17.63 -10.15
N ASN A 109 6.81 18.69 -10.58
CA ASN A 109 6.25 20.01 -10.84
C ASN A 109 6.47 20.44 -12.31
N PRO A 110 5.77 19.83 -13.27
CA PRO A 110 5.84 20.22 -14.67
C PRO A 110 5.20 21.61 -14.89
N VAL A 111 5.76 22.42 -15.80
CA VAL A 111 5.26 23.77 -16.11
C VAL A 111 3.89 23.75 -16.81
N ALA A 112 3.55 22.66 -17.49
CA ALA A 112 2.34 22.53 -18.31
C ALA A 112 1.30 21.54 -17.75
N ASP A 113 1.47 21.06 -16.52
CA ASP A 113 0.57 20.06 -15.91
C ASP A 113 0.48 20.26 -14.38
N TYR A 114 -0.44 19.54 -13.74
CA TYR A 114 -0.63 19.59 -12.29
C TYR A 114 0.56 18.98 -11.55
N VAL A 115 0.84 19.52 -10.36
CA VAL A 115 1.85 18.93 -9.46
C VAL A 115 1.35 17.57 -9.00
N THR A 116 2.20 16.56 -9.15
CA THR A 116 1.91 15.18 -8.77
C THR A 116 2.91 14.70 -7.74
N TRP A 117 2.51 13.70 -6.96
CA TRP A 117 3.36 13.07 -5.97
C TRP A 117 3.27 11.55 -6.07
N SER A 118 4.35 10.87 -5.67
CA SER A 118 4.37 9.43 -5.49
C SER A 118 5.14 9.06 -4.23
N CYS A 119 4.68 7.99 -3.58
CA CYS A 119 5.24 7.47 -2.35
C CYS A 119 5.49 5.97 -2.50
N ASP A 120 6.73 5.55 -2.23
CA ASP A 120 7.14 4.15 -2.21
C ASP A 120 7.23 3.68 -0.76
N MET A 121 6.49 2.62 -0.44
CA MET A 121 6.39 2.05 0.91
C MET A 121 6.75 0.57 0.87
N THR A 122 7.35 0.07 1.94
CA THR A 122 7.70 -1.35 2.07
C THR A 122 7.10 -1.91 3.34
N PHE A 123 6.52 -3.11 3.24
CA PHE A 123 5.90 -3.76 4.38
C PHE A 123 6.92 -4.08 5.45
N SER A 124 6.52 -3.86 6.69
CA SER A 124 7.25 -4.14 7.90
C SER A 124 6.34 -4.89 8.84
N ASP A 125 6.89 -5.87 9.55
CA ASP A 125 6.19 -6.61 10.58
C ASP A 125 4.90 -7.30 10.09
N THR A 126 3.75 -6.96 10.65
CA THR A 126 2.51 -7.74 10.50
C THR A 126 1.62 -7.20 9.39
N ILE A 127 1.21 -8.10 8.48
CA ILE A 127 0.24 -7.82 7.42
C ILE A 127 -1.12 -8.38 7.85
N ASP A 128 -2.01 -7.52 8.33
CA ASP A 128 -3.38 -7.87 8.70
C ASP A 128 -4.34 -7.61 7.53
N SER A 129 -4.77 -8.69 6.88
CA SER A 129 -5.68 -8.61 5.73
C SER A 129 -6.98 -9.28 6.06
N THR A 130 -8.05 -8.48 6.12
CA THR A 130 -9.42 -8.99 6.24
C THR A 130 -9.95 -9.29 4.85
N ALA A 131 -10.24 -10.57 4.60
CA ALA A 131 -10.88 -11.01 3.37
C ALA A 131 -12.31 -10.47 3.26
N GLN A 132 -12.78 -10.27 2.03
CA GLN A 132 -14.18 -9.97 1.76
C GLN A 132 -15.06 -11.07 2.35
N SER A 133 -15.93 -10.72 3.29
CA SER A 133 -16.88 -11.67 3.87
C SER A 133 -18.09 -11.76 2.93
N ALA A 134 -18.45 -12.99 2.56
CA ALA A 134 -19.57 -13.30 1.67
C ALA A 134 -20.94 -12.93 2.27
#